data_AF-A0A453C8G1-F1
#
_entry.id   AF-A0A453C8G1-F1
#
_cell.length_a   1.000
_cell.length_b   1.000
_cell.length_c   1.000
_cell.angle_alpha   90.00
_cell.angle_beta   90.00
_cell.angle_gamma   90.00
#
_symmetry.space_group_name_H-M   'P 1'
#
loop_
_entity.id
_entity.type
_entity.pdbx_description
1 polymer ?
#
loop_
_entity_poly.entity_id
_entity_poly.type
_entity_poly.pdbx_seq_one_letter_code
_entity_poly.pdbx_strand_id
1 'polypeptide(L)'
;MVSIIGSKDQLVNEYRVMLAKKLLSKSDFDIDSDIRMLELLKIHFGESSMQKCEIMLNDLIDSKRTNSNIKASLLNAPGTVAGQEEAEISHDVLDATIISSNFWPPIQKILQFLLQLINCCLILHKDSIR
;
A
#
# COMPACT_ATOMS: atom_id res chain seq x y z
N MET A 1 -25.89 14.59 23.54
CA MET A 1 -24.48 14.73 23.14
C MET A 1 -23.94 13.31 22.97
N VAL A 2 -23.67 12.70 21.82
CA VAL A 2 -23.28 13.11 20.46
C VAL A 2 -24.05 12.18 19.49
N SER A 3 -24.97 12.68 18.68
CA SER A 3 -25.62 11.90 17.59
C SER A 3 -25.03 12.25 16.22
N ILE A 4 -23.72 12.46 16.16
CA ILE A 4 -23.03 12.98 14.95
C ILE A 4 -22.33 11.86 14.16
N ILE A 5 -22.23 10.66 14.73
CA ILE A 5 -21.74 9.50 13.99
C ILE A 5 -22.99 8.84 13.38
N GLY A 6 -23.00 8.67 12.06
CA GLY A 6 -24.06 7.94 11.36
C GLY A 6 -24.19 6.49 11.84
N SER A 7 -24.96 5.68 11.10
CA SER A 7 -25.13 4.26 11.46
C SER A 7 -23.78 3.53 11.58
N LYS A 8 -23.77 2.43 12.33
CA LYS A 8 -22.62 1.50 12.43
C LYS A 8 -21.91 1.30 11.08
N ASP A 9 -22.68 1.01 10.03
CA ASP A 9 -22.14 0.74 8.69
C ASP A 9 -21.43 1.94 8.06
N GLN A 10 -21.89 3.15 8.36
CA GLN A 10 -21.23 4.37 7.89
C GLN A 10 -19.84 4.51 8.55
N LEU A 11 -19.73 4.29 9.86
CA LEU A 11 -18.44 4.35 10.54
C LEU A 11 -17.48 3.26 10.04
N VAL A 12 -17.97 2.03 9.86
CA VAL A 12 -17.18 0.93 9.28
C VAL A 12 -16.67 1.30 7.88
N ASN A 13 -17.53 1.91 7.06
CA ASN A 13 -17.16 2.32 5.70
C ASN A 13 -16.13 3.46 5.69
N GLU A 14 -16.30 4.49 6.54
CA GLU A 14 -15.33 5.58 6.67
C GLU A 14 -13.97 5.07 7.15
N TYR A 15 -13.96 4.19 8.15
CA TYR A 15 -12.74 3.55 8.61
C TYR A 15 -12.05 2.76 7.48
N ARG A 16 -12.81 1.97 6.71
CA ARG A 16 -12.28 1.22 5.56
C ARG A 16 -11.60 2.14 4.53
N VAL A 17 -12.24 3.27 4.20
CA VAL A 17 -11.68 4.25 3.25
C VAL A 17 -10.43 4.92 3.83
N MET A 18 -10.44 5.29 5.10
CA MET A 18 -9.29 5.88 5.79
C MET A 18 -8.11 4.90 5.84
N LEU A 19 -8.36 3.64 6.21
CA LEU A 19 -7.36 2.60 6.26
C LEU A 19 -6.73 2.40 4.87
N ALA A 20 -7.53 2.30 3.81
CA ALA A 20 -7.02 2.15 2.44
C ALA A 20 -6.01 3.24 2.07
N LYS A 21 -6.35 4.49 2.35
CA LYS A 21 -5.47 5.64 2.09
C LYS A 21 -4.18 5.54 2.90
N LYS A 22 -4.29 5.21 4.19
CA LYS A 22 -3.14 5.08 5.10
C LYS A 22 -2.20 3.95 4.67
N LEU A 23 -2.73 2.80 4.25
CA LEU A 23 -1.94 1.66 3.82
C LEU A 23 -1.20 1.95 2.50
N LEU A 24 -1.87 2.57 1.51
CA LEU A 24 -1.24 2.91 0.22
C LEU A 24 -0.23 4.06 0.30
N SER A 25 -0.24 4.85 1.37
CA SER A 25 0.76 5.90 1.60
C SER A 25 2.04 5.40 2.28
N LYS A 26 2.10 4.14 2.72
CA LYS A 26 3.28 3.58 3.42
C LYS A 26 4.20 2.86 2.45
N SER A 27 5.49 3.20 2.50
CA SER A 27 6.54 2.53 1.73
C SER A 27 7.26 1.42 2.51
N ASP A 28 7.21 1.45 3.85
CA ASP A 28 7.95 0.56 4.76
C ASP A 28 7.15 -0.66 5.23
N PHE A 29 5.86 -0.73 4.88
CA PHE A 29 4.92 -1.75 5.33
C PHE A 29 4.86 -1.88 6.87
N ASP A 30 5.11 -0.82 7.64
CA ASP A 30 4.90 -0.83 9.09
C ASP A 30 3.40 -0.67 9.40
N ILE A 31 2.72 -1.78 9.71
CA ILE A 31 1.27 -1.84 9.91
C ILE A 31 0.85 -2.43 11.27
N ASP A 32 1.78 -2.58 12.22
CA ASP A 32 1.49 -3.21 13.52
C ASP A 32 0.46 -2.43 14.37
N SER A 33 0.47 -1.09 14.24
CA SER A 33 -0.55 -0.25 14.87
C SER A 33 -1.94 -0.42 14.23
N ASP A 34 -1.99 -0.64 12.92
CA ASP A 34 -3.23 -0.81 12.17
C ASP A 34 -3.85 -2.19 12.42
N ILE A 35 -3.03 -3.23 12.57
CA ILE A 35 -3.47 -4.57 13.00
C ILE A 35 -4.11 -4.49 14.39
N ARG A 36 -3.44 -3.87 15.37
CA ARG A 36 -3.99 -3.73 16.73
C ARG A 36 -5.30 -2.94 16.75
N MET A 37 -5.38 -1.87 15.95
CA MET A 37 -6.60 -1.09 15.80
C MET A 37 -7.74 -1.93 15.19
N LEU A 38 -7.43 -2.75 14.18
CA LEU A 38 -8.42 -3.65 13.57
C LEU A 38 -8.98 -4.66 14.59
N GLU A 39 -8.12 -5.27 15.40
CA GLU A 39 -8.56 -6.23 16.43
C GLU A 39 -9.50 -5.59 17.46
N LEU A 40 -9.19 -4.36 17.88
CA LEU A 40 -10.09 -3.59 18.75
C LEU A 40 -11.45 -3.32 18.06
N LEU A 41 -11.44 -2.96 16.78
CA LEU A 41 -12.65 -2.70 16.02
C LEU A 41 -13.47 -3.98 15.77
N LYS A 42 -12.83 -5.15 15.62
CA LYS A 42 -13.50 -6.45 15.55
C LYS A 42 -14.28 -6.75 16.85
N ILE A 43 -13.73 -6.38 18.02
CA ILE A 43 -14.45 -6.55 19.31
C ILE A 43 -15.73 -5.70 19.34
N HIS A 44 -15.67 -4.45 18.85
CA HIS A 44 -16.81 -3.53 18.91
C HIS A 44 -17.84 -3.74 17.79
N PHE A 45 -17.39 -4.11 16.59
CA PHE A 45 -18.23 -4.14 15.39
C PHE A 45 -18.44 -5.56 14.84
N GLY A 46 -17.71 -6.56 15.33
CA GLY A 46 -17.76 -7.94 14.85
C GLY A 46 -16.87 -8.20 13.64
N GLU A 47 -16.37 -9.43 13.54
CA GLU A 47 -15.41 -9.85 12.51
C GLU A 47 -15.94 -9.66 11.09
N SER A 48 -17.18 -10.06 10.82
CA SER A 48 -17.78 -9.95 9.48
C SER A 48 -17.86 -8.50 9.00
N SER A 49 -18.03 -7.53 9.92
CA SER A 49 -18.04 -6.11 9.56
C SER A 49 -16.64 -5.60 9.20
N MET A 50 -15.59 -6.20 9.75
CA MET A 50 -14.20 -5.80 9.61
C MET A 50 -13.42 -6.59 8.55
N GLN A 51 -14.01 -7.65 7.99
CA GLN A 51 -13.37 -8.57 7.05
C GLN A 51 -12.66 -7.86 5.88
N LYS A 52 -13.24 -6.81 5.31
CA LYS A 52 -12.60 -6.08 4.20
C LYS A 52 -11.31 -5.38 4.64
N CYS A 53 -11.30 -4.79 5.84
CA CYS A 53 -10.11 -4.14 6.40
C CYS A 53 -9.01 -5.16 6.72
N GLU A 54 -9.40 -6.35 7.19
CA GLU A 54 -8.48 -7.47 7.42
C GLU A 54 -7.80 -7.94 6.15
N ILE A 55 -8.58 -8.16 5.08
CA ILE A 55 -8.04 -8.53 3.77
C ILE A 55 -7.04 -7.50 3.26
N MET A 56 -7.33 -6.20 3.43
CA MET A 56 -6.42 -5.13 3.03
C MET A 56 -5.08 -5.14 3.80
N LEU A 57 -5.09 -5.50 5.09
CA LEU A 57 -3.85 -5.66 5.86
C LEU A 57 -3.05 -6.89 5.41
N ASN A 58 -3.74 -8.01 5.17
CA ASN A 58 -3.12 -9.24 4.66
C ASN A 58 -2.47 -9.02 3.29
N ASP A 59 -3.11 -8.27 2.39
CA ASP A 59 -2.54 -7.89 1.10
C ASP A 59 -1.17 -7.18 1.25
N LEU A 60 -1.02 -6.31 2.26
CA LEU A 60 0.26 -5.64 2.55
C LEU A 60 1.31 -6.58 3.14
N ILE A 61 0.90 -7.48 4.03
CA ILE A 61 1.80 -8.50 4.60
C ILE A 61 2.35 -9.39 3.49
N ASP A 62 1.47 -9.84 2.59
CA ASP A 62 1.82 -10.69 1.45
C ASP A 62 2.66 -9.93 0.42
N SER A 63 2.37 -8.64 0.19
CA SER A 63 3.20 -7.77 -0.65
C SER A 63 4.62 -7.65 -0.11
N LYS A 64 4.79 -7.37 1.20
CA LYS A 64 6.10 -7.26 1.84
C LYS A 64 6.91 -8.54 1.70
N ARG A 65 6.26 -9.68 1.94
CA ARG A 65 6.87 -11.01 1.77
C ARG A 65 7.29 -11.25 0.32
N THR A 66 6.43 -10.92 -0.63
CA THR A 66 6.70 -11.11 -2.06
C THR A 66 7.85 -10.23 -2.54
N ASN A 67 7.88 -8.95 -2.17
CA ASN A 67 8.99 -8.05 -2.50
C ASN A 67 10.32 -8.58 -1.92
N SER A 68 10.31 -9.04 -0.67
CA SER A 68 11.50 -9.60 -0.03
C SER A 68 12.02 -10.85 -0.76
N ASN A 69 11.12 -11.73 -1.18
CA ASN A 69 11.47 -12.93 -1.96
C ASN A 69 12.01 -12.59 -3.34
N ILE A 70 11.42 -11.61 -4.03
CA ILE A 70 11.91 -11.14 -5.34
C ILE A 70 13.30 -10.55 -5.19
N LYS A 71 13.51 -9.63 -4.23
CA LYS A 71 14.83 -9.04 -3.95
C LYS A 71 15.87 -10.12 -3.65
N ALA A 72 15.55 -11.09 -2.80
CA ALA A 72 16.45 -12.21 -2.49
C ALA A 72 16.74 -13.09 -3.72
N SER A 73 15.75 -13.37 -4.56
CA SER A 73 15.94 -14.16 -5.78
C SER A 73 16.82 -13.45 -6.80
N LEU A 74 16.72 -12.13 -6.92
CA LEU A 74 17.55 -11.33 -7.83
C LEU A 74 19.02 -11.30 -7.36
N LEU A 75 19.24 -11.17 -6.04
CA LEU A 75 20.59 -11.19 -5.46
C LEU A 75 21.29 -12.56 -5.59
N ASN A 76 20.51 -13.64 -5.62
CA ASN A 76 21.03 -15.01 -5.66
C ASN A 76 21.10 -15.61 -7.08
N ALA A 77 20.70 -14.88 -8.12
CA ALA A 77 20.75 -15.38 -9.50
C ALA A 77 22.22 -15.49 -9.97
N PRO A 78 22.71 -16.70 -10.32
CA PRO A 78 24.05 -16.87 -10.86
C PRO A 78 24.05 -16.45 -12.34
N GLY A 79 24.23 -15.15 -12.61
CA GLY A 79 24.33 -14.69 -13.99
C GLY A 79 24.16 -13.20 -14.21
N THR A 80 25.14 -12.40 -13.79
CA THR A 80 25.57 -11.24 -14.59
C THR A 80 27.09 -11.34 -14.75
N VAL A 81 27.46 -11.90 -15.90
CA VAL A 81 28.81 -11.82 -16.44
C VAL A 81 29.27 -10.37 -16.49
N ALA A 82 30.53 -10.16 -16.11
CA ALA A 82 31.21 -8.88 -16.21
C ALA A 82 31.10 -8.29 -17.62
N GLY A 83 30.58 -7.06 -17.72
CA GLY A 83 30.69 -6.21 -18.91
C GLY A 83 29.39 -6.04 -19.69
N GLN A 84 28.51 -5.15 -19.22
CA GLN A 84 27.65 -4.33 -20.09
C GLN A 84 27.09 -3.16 -19.27
N GLU A 85 27.52 -1.95 -19.63
CA GLU A 85 27.07 -0.67 -19.09
C GLU A 85 25.67 -0.36 -19.64
N GLU A 86 24.62 -0.88 -19.01
CA GLU A 86 23.24 -0.44 -19.25
C GLU A 86 22.65 -0.04 -17.90
N ALA A 87 22.53 1.29 -17.69
CA ALA A 87 21.93 1.99 -16.56
C ALA A 87 21.46 1.08 -15.41
N GLU A 88 22.36 0.85 -14.42
CA GLU A 88 22.04 0.18 -13.16
C GLU A 88 20.86 0.89 -12.48
N ILE A 89 19.64 0.43 -12.73
CA ILE A 89 18.52 0.70 -11.85
C ILE A 89 18.85 -0.12 -10.60
N SER A 90 19.36 0.55 -9.57
CA SER A 90 19.55 -0.05 -8.24
C SER A 90 18.27 -0.82 -7.89
N HIS A 91 18.35 -2.15 -7.89
CA HIS A 91 17.22 -3.05 -7.59
C HIS A 91 16.69 -2.87 -6.16
N ASP A 92 17.40 -2.09 -5.33
CA ASP A 92 16.97 -1.67 -4.01
C ASP A 92 15.76 -0.71 -4.04
N VAL A 93 15.45 -0.13 -5.21
CA VAL A 93 14.41 0.91 -5.38
C VAL A 93 13.04 0.34 -5.81
N LEU A 94 12.90 -0.97 -6.06
CA LEU A 94 11.62 -1.53 -6.48
C LEU A 94 10.83 -2.08 -5.29
N ASP A 95 9.82 -1.32 -4.86
CA ASP A 95 8.77 -1.82 -3.97
C ASP A 95 7.40 -1.66 -4.65
N ALA A 96 6.71 -2.80 -4.79
CA ALA A 96 5.35 -2.86 -5.30
C ALA A 96 4.37 -3.25 -4.20
N THR A 97 3.12 -2.80 -4.31
CA THR A 97 2.00 -3.24 -3.47
C THR A 97 1.03 -4.05 -4.32
N ILE A 98 0.81 -5.30 -3.94
CA ILE A 98 -0.13 -6.24 -4.54
C ILE A 98 -1.42 -6.22 -3.72
N ILE A 99 -2.58 -6.07 -4.35
CA ILE A 99 -3.86 -5.87 -3.66
C ILE A 99 -5.00 -6.65 -4.29
N SER A 100 -5.96 -7.07 -3.46
CA SER A 100 -7.17 -7.77 -3.86
C SER A 100 -8.29 -6.78 -4.24
N SER A 101 -8.35 -6.41 -5.52
CA SER A 101 -9.20 -5.31 -6.03
C SER A 101 -10.66 -5.29 -5.56
N ASN A 102 -11.28 -6.45 -5.33
CA ASN A 102 -12.69 -6.56 -4.93
C ASN A 102 -12.97 -6.14 -3.49
N PHE A 103 -11.94 -6.06 -2.64
CA PHE A 103 -12.08 -5.78 -1.21
C PHE A 103 -11.68 -4.35 -0.85
N TRP A 104 -10.85 -3.73 -1.69
CA TRP A 104 -10.41 -2.35 -1.54
C TRP A 104 -11.48 -1.34 -2.00
N PRO A 105 -11.57 -0.15 -1.39
CA PRO A 105 -12.35 0.96 -1.92
C PRO A 105 -11.85 1.38 -3.32
N PRO A 106 -12.68 2.05 -4.14
CA PRO A 106 -12.29 2.52 -5.47
C PRO A 106 -10.99 3.35 -5.45
N ILE A 107 -9.93 2.77 -6.00
CA ILE A 107 -8.55 3.26 -5.85
C ILE A 107 -8.28 4.48 -6.74
N GLN A 108 -9.06 4.66 -7.81
CA GLN A 108 -8.97 5.80 -8.74
C GLN A 108 -9.05 7.16 -8.01
N LYS A 109 -9.82 7.25 -6.91
CA LYS A 109 -9.88 8.45 -6.07
C LYS A 109 -8.73 8.57 -5.06
N ILE A 110 -8.09 7.45 -4.72
CA ILE A 110 -7.03 7.37 -3.70
C ILE A 110 -5.65 7.66 -4.33
N LEU A 111 -5.41 7.18 -5.55
CA LEU A 111 -4.16 7.36 -6.31
C LEU A 111 -4.04 8.71 -7.04
N GLN A 112 -5.09 9.53 -7.07
CA GLN A 112 -5.08 10.85 -7.73
C GLN A 112 -3.90 11.71 -7.25
N PHE A 113 -3.54 11.62 -5.96
CA PHE A 113 -2.42 12.35 -5.36
C PHE A 113 -1.05 11.80 -5.78
N LEU A 114 -0.90 10.48 -5.91
CA LEU A 114 0.36 9.85 -6.34
C LEU A 114 0.66 10.16 -7.82
N LEU A 115 -0.36 10.15 -8.68
CA LEU A 115 -0.21 10.58 -10.08
C LEU A 115 0.17 12.06 -10.20
N GLN A 116 -0.34 12.93 -9.31
CA GLN A 116 0.04 14.34 -9.29
C GLN A 116 1.47 14.57 -8.82
N LEU A 117 1.93 13.81 -7.81
CA LEU A 117 3.32 13.88 -7.33
C LEU A 117 4.31 13.29 -8.34
N ILE A 118 3.97 12.16 -8.97
CA ILE A 118 4.80 11.57 -10.04
C ILE A 118 4.85 12.51 -11.25
N ASN A 119 3.74 13.13 -11.65
CA ASN A 119 3.76 14.16 -12.69
C ASN A 119 4.61 15.38 -12.29
N CYS A 120 4.50 15.88 -11.05
CA CYS A 120 5.36 16.97 -10.59
C CYS A 120 6.84 16.60 -10.64
N CYS A 121 7.23 15.42 -10.15
CA CYS A 121 8.62 14.97 -10.21
C CYS A 121 9.12 14.79 -11.65
N LEU A 122 8.30 14.22 -12.54
CA LEU A 122 8.65 14.10 -13.96
C LEU A 122 8.78 15.46 -14.64
N ILE A 123 7.91 16.42 -14.31
CA ILE A 123 7.97 17.80 -14.83
C ILE A 123 9.24 18.49 -14.34
N LEU A 124 9.54 18.45 -13.03
CA LEU A 124 10.75 19.05 -12.46
C LEU A 124 12.03 18.43 -13.04
N HIS A 125 12.06 17.12 -13.26
CA HIS A 125 13.19 16.45 -13.89
C HIS A 125 13.36 16.84 -15.37
N LYS A 126 12.26 17.13 -16.08
CA LYS A 126 12.27 17.56 -17.48
C LYS A 126 12.69 19.03 -17.65
N ASP A 127 12.38 19.87 -16.67
CA ASP A 127 12.80 21.28 -16.62
C ASP A 127 14.25 21.45 -16.18
N SER A 128 14.80 20.53 -15.36
CA SER A 128 16.22 20.57 -14.94
C SER A 128 17.21 20.08 -16.01
N ILE A 129 16.73 19.47 -17.10
CA ILE A 129 17.55 18.94 -18.21
C ILE A 129 17.55 19.90 -19.43
N ARG A 130 16.85 21.04 -19.33
CA ARG A 130 16.81 22.09 -20.36
C ARG A 130 17.59 23.32 -19.90
#